data_AF-A7HDW5-F1
#
_entry.id   AF-A7HDW5-F1
#
_cell.length_a   1.000
_cell.length_b   1.000
_cell.length_c   1.000
_cell.angle_alpha   90.00
_cell.angle_beta   90.00
_cell.angle_gamma   90.00
#
_symmetry.space_group_name_H-M   'P 1'
#
loop_
_entity.id
_entity.type
_entity.pdbx_description
1 polymer ?
#
loop_
_entity_poly.entity_id
_entity_poly.type
_entity_poly.pdbx_seq_one_letter_code
_entity_poly.pdbx_strand_id
1 'polypeptide(L)'
;MIEAGDFRVSRPSQALERLEAALAQARIVTVRMPSDLAEAVGATASRLGRPVGHLVREAVAYYLAAAAAYGAAQAEPAEDAPAADARRR
;
A
#
# COMPACT_ATOMS: atom_id res chain seq x y z
N MET A 1 -0.15 -18.49 49.20
CA MET A 1 1.15 -18.10 48.62
C MET A 1 1.00 -18.21 47.12
N ILE A 2 0.80 -17.08 46.43
CA ILE A 2 0.62 -17.05 44.97
C ILE A 2 2.02 -17.15 44.37
N GLU A 3 2.29 -18.22 43.62
CA GLU A 3 3.53 -18.36 42.86
C GLU A 3 3.63 -17.24 41.83
N ALA A 4 4.62 -16.37 42.03
CA ALA A 4 5.05 -15.39 41.05
C ALA A 4 5.86 -16.12 39.97
N GLY A 5 5.49 -15.99 38.70
CA GLY A 5 6.50 -16.21 37.65
C GLY A 5 6.04 -16.43 36.23
N ASP A 6 4.81 -16.89 35.96
CA ASP A 6 4.45 -17.30 34.59
C ASP A 6 3.70 -16.21 33.81
N PHE A 7 4.34 -15.04 33.66
CA PHE A 7 3.86 -13.97 32.78
C PHE A 7 4.37 -14.20 31.35
N ARG A 8 3.74 -15.13 30.61
CA ARG A 8 3.57 -15.11 29.14
C ARG A 8 4.66 -14.35 28.33
N VAL A 9 5.91 -14.80 28.41
CA VAL A 9 7.03 -14.24 27.60
C VAL A 9 6.94 -14.71 26.12
N SER A 10 5.98 -15.56 25.78
CA SER A 10 5.79 -16.09 24.42
C SER A 10 5.09 -15.15 23.44
N ARG A 11 4.30 -14.17 23.91
CA ARG A 11 3.57 -13.24 23.02
C ARG A 11 4.42 -12.09 22.47
N PRO A 12 5.36 -11.48 23.24
CA PRO A 12 6.28 -10.49 22.70
C PRO A 12 7.19 -11.05 21.60
N SER A 13 7.62 -12.31 21.71
CA SER A 13 8.50 -12.93 20.69
C SER A 13 7.82 -12.96 19.32
N GLN A 14 6.56 -13.39 19.24
CA GLN A 14 5.86 -13.44 17.95
C GLN A 14 5.67 -12.06 17.28
N ALA A 15 5.39 -11.01 18.06
CA ALA A 15 5.24 -9.68 17.49
C ALA A 15 6.58 -9.17 16.94
N LEU A 16 7.68 -9.45 17.63
CA LEU A 16 9.04 -9.12 17.21
C LEU A 16 9.46 -9.95 15.99
N GLU A 17 9.23 -11.27 16.00
CA GLU A 17 9.53 -12.17 14.88
C GLU A 17 8.81 -11.72 13.59
N ARG A 18 7.54 -11.30 13.70
CA ARG A 18 6.77 -10.74 12.56
C ARG A 18 7.35 -9.42 12.07
N LEU A 19 7.76 -8.55 13.00
CA LEU A 19 8.37 -7.27 12.65
C LEU A 19 9.72 -7.48 11.97
N GLU A 20 10.56 -8.37 12.50
CA GLU A 20 11.85 -8.74 11.91
C GLU A 20 11.67 -9.34 10.51
N ALA A 21 10.71 -10.25 10.33
CA ALA A 21 10.38 -10.80 9.02
C ALA A 21 9.91 -9.71 8.04
N ALA A 22 9.08 -8.77 8.49
CA ALA A 22 8.62 -7.65 7.67
C ALA A 22 9.77 -6.71 7.28
N LEU A 23 10.69 -6.43 8.20
CA LEU A 23 11.87 -5.60 7.96
C LEU A 23 12.86 -6.29 7.01
N ALA A 24 13.06 -7.61 7.13
CA ALA A 24 13.92 -8.38 6.24
C ALA A 24 13.41 -8.41 4.79
N GLN A 25 12.08 -8.37 4.60
CA GLN A 25 11.45 -8.31 3.29
C GLN A 25 11.37 -6.89 2.72
N ALA A 26 11.50 -5.87 3.57
CA ALA A 26 11.46 -4.49 3.13
C ALA A 26 12.60 -4.18 2.14
N ARG A 27 12.32 -3.25 1.23
CA ARG A 27 13.29 -2.75 0.25
C ARG A 27 13.43 -1.24 0.41
N ILE A 28 14.65 -0.76 0.26
CA ILE A 28 14.95 0.68 0.30
C ILE A 28 14.67 1.25 -1.09
N VAL A 29 13.91 2.35 -1.13
CA VAL A 29 13.63 3.10 -2.34
C VAL A 29 14.13 4.53 -2.14
N THR A 30 14.97 5.00 -3.06
CA THR A 30 15.44 6.39 -3.07
C THR A 30 14.68 7.16 -4.13
N VAL A 31 14.09 8.29 -3.76
CA VAL A 31 13.28 9.13 -4.67
C VAL A 31 13.92 10.51 -4.76
N ARG A 32 14.07 11.02 -5.97
CA ARG A 32 14.44 12.42 -6.23
C ARG A 32 13.18 13.21 -6.56
N MET A 33 13.08 14.41 -6.01
CA MET A 33 11.97 15.32 -6.25
C MET A 33 12.45 16.77 -6.12
N PRO A 34 11.69 17.73 -6.68
CA PRO A 34 11.92 19.16 -6.46
C PRO A 34 11.98 19.52 -4.97
N SER A 35 12.76 20.55 -4.63
CA SER A 35 13.04 20.92 -3.23
C SER A 35 11.79 21.39 -2.49
N ASP A 36 10.95 22.19 -3.15
CA ASP A 36 9.66 22.65 -2.65
C ASP A 36 8.72 21.48 -2.29
N LEU A 37 8.68 20.46 -3.15
CA LEU A 37 7.90 19.26 -2.88
C LEU A 37 8.46 18.46 -1.69
N ALA A 38 9.79 18.32 -1.60
CA ALA A 38 10.42 17.63 -0.47
C ALA A 38 10.11 18.33 0.87
N GLU A 39 10.16 19.66 0.90
CA GLU A 39 9.80 20.47 2.07
C GLU A 39 8.32 20.30 2.43
N ALA A 40 7.41 20.36 1.45
CA ALA A 40 5.98 20.18 1.68
C ALA A 40 5.64 18.79 2.24
N VAL A 41 6.29 17.74 1.72
CA VAL A 41 6.14 16.37 2.23
C VAL A 41 6.67 16.29 3.66
N GLY A 42 7.85 16.86 3.94
CA GLY A 42 8.44 16.91 5.28
C GLY A 42 7.53 17.59 6.29
N ALA A 43 7.05 18.80 5.99
CA ALA A 43 6.15 19.56 6.85
C ALA A 43 4.83 18.83 7.12
N THR A 44 4.27 18.18 6.09
CA THR A 44 3.04 17.39 6.22
C THR A 44 3.25 16.17 7.09
N ALA A 45 4.36 15.45 6.90
CA ALA A 45 4.72 14.28 7.70
C ALA A 45 4.87 14.65 9.18
N SER A 46 5.59 15.75 9.47
CA SER A 46 5.74 16.29 10.82
C SER A 46 4.40 16.65 11.46
N ARG A 47 3.52 17.35 10.75
CA ARG A 47 2.18 17.73 11.25
C ARG A 47 1.32 16.50 11.58
N LEU A 48 1.47 15.42 10.82
CA LEU A 48 0.72 14.18 11.03
C LEU A 48 1.39 13.23 12.03
N GLY A 49 2.58 13.56 12.54
CA GLY A 49 3.36 12.68 13.41
C GLY A 49 3.76 11.37 12.74
N ARG A 50 3.95 11.36 11.42
CA ARG A 50 4.31 10.17 10.63
C ARG A 50 5.67 10.37 9.95
N PRO A 51 6.42 9.29 9.66
CA PRO A 51 7.63 9.38 8.84
C PRO A 51 7.30 9.80 7.41
N VAL A 52 8.19 10.54 6.75
CA VAL A 52 8.06 10.92 5.32
C VAL A 52 7.79 9.70 4.43
N GLY A 53 8.52 8.60 4.68
CA GLY A 53 8.34 7.35 3.93
C GLY A 53 6.93 6.76 4.03
N HIS A 54 6.16 7.08 5.08
CA HIS A 54 4.75 6.70 5.15
C HIS A 54 3.93 7.41 4.07
N LEU A 55 4.06 8.73 3.94
CA LEU A 55 3.33 9.50 2.94
C LEU A 55 3.68 9.07 1.52
N VAL A 56 4.97 8.84 1.26
CA VAL A 56 5.43 8.38 -0.07
C VAL A 56 4.83 7.01 -0.40
N ARG A 57 4.81 6.06 0.55
CA ARG A 57 4.20 4.74 0.32
C ARG A 57 2.71 4.83 0.06
N GLU A 58 1.98 5.64 0.84
CA GLU A 58 0.53 5.82 0.65
C GLU A 58 0.21 6.44 -0.71
N ALA A 59 0.97 7.47 -1.12
CA ALA A 59 0.79 8.11 -2.43
C ALA A 59 1.03 7.11 -3.57
N VAL A 60 2.08 6.28 -3.47
CA VAL A 60 2.37 5.23 -4.46
C VAL A 60 1.29 4.17 -4.48
N ALA A 61 0.84 3.68 -3.31
CA ALA A 61 -0.23 2.69 -3.21
C ALA A 61 -1.53 3.20 -3.83
N TYR A 62 -1.90 4.44 -3.52
CA TYR A 62 -3.06 5.11 -4.10
C TYR A 62 -2.97 5.19 -5.64
N TYR A 63 -1.83 5.64 -6.16
CA TYR A 63 -1.61 5.75 -7.60
C TYR A 63 -1.72 4.39 -8.31
N LEU A 64 -1.12 3.35 -7.75
CA LEU A 64 -1.18 2.00 -8.32
C LEU A 64 -2.59 1.41 -8.27
N ALA A 65 -3.33 1.62 -7.18
CA ALA A 65 -4.72 1.19 -7.08
C ALA A 65 -5.61 1.90 -8.12
N ALA A 66 -5.42 3.21 -8.31
CA ALA A 66 -6.12 3.96 -9.34
C ALA A 66 -5.76 3.44 -10.75
N ALA A 67 -4.48 3.23 -11.04
CA ALA A 67 -4.03 2.69 -12.32
C ALA A 67 -4.62 1.30 -12.62
N ALA A 68 -4.70 0.42 -11.62
CA ALA A 68 -5.32 -0.89 -11.74
C ALA A 68 -6.83 -0.79 -12.05
N ALA A 69 -7.54 0.14 -11.39
CA ALA A 69 -8.96 0.38 -11.67
C ALA A 69 -9.18 0.89 -13.11
N TYR A 70 -8.33 1.80 -13.60
CA TYR A 70 -8.39 2.24 -15.00
C TYR A 70 -8.09 1.12 -15.99
N GLY A 71 -7.10 0.27 -15.71
CA GLY A 71 -6.78 -0.88 -16.56
C GLY A 71 -7.92 -1.90 -16.62
N ALA A 72 -8.59 -2.15 -15.50
CA ALA A 72 -9.77 -3.03 -15.45
C ALA A 72 -10.95 -2.47 -16.24
N ALA A 73 -11.21 -1.16 -16.14
CA ALA A 73 -12.29 -0.50 -16.88
C ALA A 73 -12.05 -0.48 -18.41
N GLN A 74 -10.79 -0.48 -18.86
CA GLN A 74 -10.45 -0.57 -20.28
C GLN A 74 -10.50 -2.00 -20.84
N ALA A 75 -10.49 -3.03 -19.99
CA ALA A 75 -10.62 -4.41 -20.41
C ALA A 75 -12.07 -4.81 -20.73
N GLU A 76 -13.06 -4.05 -20.24
CA GLU A 76 -14.50 -4.27 -20.51
C GLU A 76 -15.09 -3.29 -21.55
N PRO A 77 -14.66 -3.34 -22.81
CA PRO A 77 -15.63 -3.11 -23.88
C PRO A 77 -15.38 -4.05 -25.06
N ALA A 78 -15.79 -5.31 -24.97
CA ALA A 78 -15.78 -6.22 -26.13
C ALA A 78 -16.77 -7.40 -26.08
N GLU A 79 -17.79 -7.42 -25.22
CA GLU A 79 -18.69 -8.61 -25.16
C GLU A 79 -20.19 -8.33 -25.27
N ASP A 80 -20.62 -7.14 -25.70
CA ASP A 80 -22.03 -6.89 -26.03
C ASP A 80 -22.17 -6.08 -27.33
N ALA A 81 -21.81 -6.72 -28.45
CA ALA A 81 -22.42 -6.38 -29.73
C ALA A 81 -23.55 -7.39 -29.98
N PRO A 82 -24.84 -7.03 -29.79
CA PRO A 82 -25.92 -7.90 -30.20
C PRO A 82 -25.84 -8.09 -31.72
N ALA A 83 -25.91 -9.34 -32.15
CA ALA A 83 -26.00 -9.72 -33.56
C ALA A 83 -27.28 -9.13 -34.18
N ALA A 84 -27.19 -7.87 -34.59
CA ALA A 84 -28.11 -7.28 -35.52
C ALA A 84 -27.84 -7.91 -36.90
N ASP A 85 -28.90 -8.44 -37.48
CA ASP A 85 -29.06 -8.67 -38.91
C ASP A 85 -28.73 -10.07 -39.46
N ALA A 86 -29.59 -11.03 -39.14
CA ALA A 86 -29.93 -12.14 -40.05
C ALA A 86 -31.44 -12.13 -40.38
N ARG A 87 -31.98 -10.95 -40.70
CA ARG A 87 -33.26 -10.79 -41.42
C ARG A 87 -32.96 -10.39 -42.87
N ARG A 88 -32.29 -11.25 -43.63
CA ARG A 88 -32.33 -11.14 -45.10
C ARG A 88 -31.94 -12.44 -45.80
N ARG A 89 -32.97 -13.05 -46.40
CA ARG A 89 -33.01 -14.00 -47.52
C ARG A 89 -33.45 -15.41 -47.17
#